data_AF-A0A6M1YUC6-F1
#
_entry.id   AF-A0A6M1YUC6-F1
#
_cell.length_a   1.000
_cell.length_b   1.000
_cell.length_c   1.000
_cell.angle_alpha   90.00
_cell.angle_beta   90.00
_cell.angle_gamma   90.00
#
_symmetry.space_group_name_H-M   'P 1'
#
loop_
_entity.id
_entity.type
_entity.pdbx_description
1 polymer ?
#
loop_
_entity_poly.entity_id
_entity_poly.type
_entity_poly.pdbx_seq_one_letter_code
_entity_poly.pdbx_strand_id
1 'polypeptide(L)'
;MASSWKLPAEIISLSRSRDWAIAVNEWQLDYIEHLGAGEESDTCLCGHYPIRELCHIINTRTHEKATIGNHCIERFNKDDPAHAVFGDAPKVFRSINQILNDPKATASKALLDYASKKEVLTKNQVRSYEEDKGKRNLRVSELKYRAEINNLLIFGIAVKTEKAAYKRLFQDPNYDTTAGPKLIEYAFKQRVLTKNNYDFYIKIWVKTHSSLTAKQKKYKVDLNKKIITQLKA
;
A
#
# COMPACT_ATOMS: atom_id res chain seq x y z
N MET A 1 -4.63 -23.20 24.64
CA MET A 1 -4.82 -22.06 25.56
C MET A 1 -5.53 -20.96 24.80
N ALA A 2 -6.73 -20.56 25.20
CA ALA A 2 -7.43 -19.45 24.54
C ALA A 2 -6.60 -18.18 24.74
N SER A 3 -6.11 -17.57 23.66
CA SER A 3 -5.46 -16.27 23.77
C SER A 3 -6.51 -15.27 24.27
N SER A 4 -6.35 -14.77 25.48
CA SER A 4 -7.23 -13.71 25.98
C SER A 4 -7.09 -12.54 25.01
N TRP A 5 -8.14 -12.14 24.33
CA TRP A 5 -8.08 -11.02 23.40
C TRP A 5 -7.84 -9.72 24.20
N LYS A 6 -6.60 -9.23 24.19
CA LYS A 6 -6.16 -8.09 25.03
C LYS A 6 -6.40 -6.72 24.42
N LEU A 7 -6.69 -6.64 23.11
CA LEU A 7 -6.68 -5.38 22.38
C LEU A 7 -7.57 -4.28 23.01
N PRO A 8 -8.82 -4.55 23.43
CA PRO A 8 -9.63 -3.49 24.03
C PRO A 8 -9.00 -2.90 25.31
N ALA A 9 -8.41 -3.76 26.15
CA ALA A 9 -7.75 -3.31 27.38
C ALA A 9 -6.50 -2.47 27.09
N GLU A 10 -5.70 -2.85 26.09
CA GLU A 10 -4.52 -2.08 25.67
C GLU A 10 -4.91 -0.73 25.05
N ILE A 11 -5.98 -0.68 24.25
CA ILE A 11 -6.48 0.59 23.70
C ILE A 11 -6.98 1.50 24.83
N ILE A 12 -7.73 0.95 25.79
CA ILE A 12 -8.20 1.71 26.96
C ILE A 12 -7.03 2.23 27.79
N SER A 13 -5.96 1.45 27.96
CA SER A 13 -4.80 1.86 28.77
C SER A 13 -4.14 3.13 28.22
N LEU A 14 -4.08 3.24 26.88
CA LEU A 14 -3.53 4.36 26.10
C LEU A 14 -4.54 5.50 25.83
N SER A 15 -5.79 5.33 26.24
CA SER A 15 -6.86 6.32 26.04
C SER A 15 -7.07 7.19 27.27
N ARG A 16 -7.71 8.35 27.08
CA ARG A 16 -8.14 9.21 28.18
C ARG A 16 -9.33 8.59 28.91
N SER A 17 -10.32 8.10 28.17
CA SER A 17 -11.46 7.38 28.75
C SER A 17 -11.09 5.96 29.18
N ARG A 18 -11.77 5.47 30.22
CA ARG A 18 -11.70 4.07 30.68
C ARG A 18 -12.90 3.22 30.26
N ASP A 19 -13.89 3.84 29.64
CA ASP A 19 -15.04 3.17 29.02
C ASP A 19 -14.71 2.85 27.55
N TRP A 20 -14.87 1.60 27.12
CA TRP A 20 -14.56 1.16 25.74
C TRP A 20 -15.29 1.97 24.67
N ALA A 21 -16.60 2.18 24.85
CA ALA A 21 -17.44 2.84 23.87
C ALA A 21 -17.03 4.30 23.66
N ILE A 22 -16.45 4.93 24.68
CA ILE A 22 -15.91 6.29 24.56
C ILE A 22 -14.45 6.26 24.11
N ALA A 23 -13.62 5.40 24.70
CA ALA A 23 -12.19 5.34 24.48
C ALA A 23 -11.84 5.05 23.02
N VAL A 24 -12.53 4.10 22.38
CA VAL A 24 -12.22 3.75 20.98
C VAL A 24 -12.47 4.92 20.02
N ASN A 25 -13.47 5.76 20.29
CA ASN A 25 -13.78 6.93 19.48
C ASN A 25 -12.73 8.06 19.59
N GLU A 26 -11.77 7.95 20.51
CA GLU A 26 -10.62 8.85 20.56
C GLU A 26 -9.60 8.54 19.45
N TRP A 27 -9.65 7.34 18.88
CA TRP A 27 -8.69 6.84 17.91
C TRP A 27 -9.14 7.05 16.48
N GLN A 28 -8.15 7.22 15.60
CA GLN A 28 -8.35 7.32 14.16
C GLN A 28 -7.32 6.48 13.41
N LEU A 29 -7.72 5.91 12.28
CA LEU A 29 -6.79 5.28 11.34
C LEU A 29 -5.89 6.34 10.71
N ASP A 30 -4.59 6.29 11.03
CA ASP A 30 -3.58 7.19 10.48
C ASP A 30 -3.16 6.70 9.08
N TYR A 31 -2.62 5.48 9.02
CA TYR A 31 -2.29 4.82 7.76
C TYR A 31 -2.29 3.30 7.87
N ILE A 32 -2.43 2.68 6.71
CA ILE A 32 -2.30 1.24 6.50
C ILE A 32 -0.94 0.96 5.87
N GLU A 33 -0.32 -0.11 6.33
CA GLU A 33 0.90 -0.67 5.80
C GLU A 33 0.72 -2.17 5.55
N HIS A 34 1.20 -2.64 4.41
CA HIS A 34 1.27 -4.06 4.08
C HIS A 34 2.74 -4.41 3.88
N LEU A 35 3.22 -5.38 4.63
CA LEU A 35 4.58 -5.89 4.60
C LEU A 35 4.64 -7.09 3.65
N GLY A 36 5.39 -6.93 2.57
CA GLY A 36 5.63 -7.92 1.54
C GLY A 36 6.54 -9.07 1.99
N ALA A 37 6.64 -10.08 1.12
CA ALA A 37 7.43 -11.28 1.39
C ALA A 37 8.94 -10.99 1.42
N GLY A 38 9.53 -11.07 2.62
CA GLY A 38 10.96 -10.83 2.88
C GLY A 38 11.24 -9.56 3.68
N GLU A 39 10.18 -8.81 4.04
CA GLU A 39 10.22 -7.75 5.04
C GLU A 39 10.05 -8.36 6.45
N GLU A 40 10.69 -7.72 7.44
CA GLU A 40 10.55 -8.11 8.84
C GLU A 40 9.12 -7.86 9.29
N SER A 41 8.50 -8.86 9.92
CA SER A 41 7.11 -8.75 10.38
C SER A 41 7.03 -8.00 11.71
N ASP A 42 5.88 -7.44 12.02
CA ASP A 42 5.68 -6.64 13.23
C ASP A 42 4.84 -7.38 14.28
N THR A 43 4.66 -6.76 15.45
CA THR A 43 3.82 -7.24 16.56
C THR A 43 2.60 -6.34 16.73
N CYS A 44 1.41 -6.94 16.77
CA CYS A 44 0.18 -6.24 17.10
C CYS A 44 0.20 -5.73 18.54
N LEU A 45 -0.47 -4.62 18.85
CA LEU A 45 -0.69 -4.13 20.22
C LEU A 45 -1.24 -5.22 21.16
N CYS A 46 -2.03 -6.17 20.66
CA CYS A 46 -2.52 -7.29 21.47
C CYS A 46 -1.47 -8.37 21.82
N GLY A 47 -0.24 -8.22 21.33
CA GLY A 47 0.87 -9.17 21.46
C GLY A 47 0.95 -10.23 20.36
N HIS A 48 0.07 -10.20 19.36
CA HIS A 48 0.12 -11.17 18.26
C HIS A 48 1.28 -10.88 17.31
N TYR A 49 2.13 -11.88 17.10
CA TYR A 49 3.26 -11.87 16.17
C TYR A 49 3.29 -13.21 15.42
N PRO A 50 3.69 -13.24 14.13
CA PRO A 50 4.00 -12.10 13.27
C PRO A 50 2.75 -11.50 12.59
N ILE A 51 2.72 -10.18 12.39
CA ILE A 51 1.73 -9.50 11.55
C ILE A 51 2.37 -8.78 10.36
N ARG A 52 1.64 -8.75 9.24
CA ARG A 52 2.07 -8.09 7.98
C ARG A 52 1.06 -7.10 7.42
N GLU A 53 -0.16 -7.11 7.95
CA GLU A 53 -1.24 -6.20 7.58
C GLU A 53 -1.46 -5.27 8.75
N LEU A 54 -0.81 -4.11 8.69
CA LEU A 54 -0.65 -3.17 9.79
C LEU A 54 -1.60 -1.99 9.61
N CYS A 55 -2.40 -1.74 10.63
CA CYS A 55 -3.12 -0.48 10.79
C CYS A 55 -2.43 0.31 11.89
N HIS A 56 -1.88 1.45 11.51
CA HIS A 56 -1.33 2.42 12.43
C HIS A 56 -2.44 3.40 12.79
N ILE A 57 -2.69 3.52 14.09
CA ILE A 57 -3.72 4.39 14.63
C ILE A 57 -3.11 5.43 15.58
N ILE A 58 -3.79 6.55 15.69
CA ILE A 58 -3.42 7.64 16.58
C ILE A 58 -4.61 8.04 17.44
N ASN A 59 -4.37 8.20 18.73
CA ASN A 59 -5.34 8.77 19.65
C ASN A 59 -5.30 10.30 19.53
N THR A 60 -6.42 10.92 19.17
CA THR A 60 -6.52 12.37 18.97
C THR A 60 -6.61 13.17 20.26
N ARG A 61 -6.79 12.51 21.41
CA ARG A 61 -6.88 13.10 22.75
C ARG A 61 -5.58 12.98 23.53
N THR A 62 -4.89 11.85 23.43
CA THR A 62 -3.63 11.57 24.17
C THR A 62 -2.40 11.68 23.28
N HIS A 63 -2.56 11.71 21.95
CA HIS A 63 -1.48 11.65 20.96
C HIS A 63 -0.68 10.34 20.95
N GLU A 64 -1.13 9.34 21.70
CA GLU A 64 -0.57 7.99 21.68
C GLU A 64 -0.75 7.34 20.30
N LYS A 65 0.18 6.47 19.95
CA LYS A 65 0.18 5.71 18.68
C LYS A 65 0.19 4.23 18.97
N ALA A 66 -0.47 3.46 18.10
CA ALA A 66 -0.46 2.01 18.19
C ALA A 66 -0.52 1.34 16.81
N THR A 67 0.00 0.12 16.75
CA THR A 67 -0.02 -0.72 15.56
C THR A 67 -0.90 -1.94 15.82
N ILE A 68 -1.87 -2.18 14.94
CA ILE A 68 -2.85 -3.26 15.06
C ILE A 68 -2.83 -4.11 13.79
N GLY A 69 -2.81 -5.43 13.95
CA GLY A 69 -2.92 -6.36 12.83
C GLY A 69 -4.36 -6.49 12.30
N ASN A 70 -4.53 -6.72 11.00
CA ASN A 70 -5.84 -6.96 10.38
C ASN A 70 -6.68 -8.03 11.09
N HIS A 71 -6.05 -9.13 11.56
CA HIS A 71 -6.74 -10.18 12.33
C HIS A 71 -7.44 -9.67 13.61
N CYS A 72 -6.93 -8.60 14.22
CA CYS A 72 -7.60 -7.97 15.35
C CYS A 72 -8.78 -7.11 14.91
N ILE A 73 -8.66 -6.42 13.78
CA ILE A 73 -9.71 -5.56 13.23
C ILE A 73 -10.92 -6.39 12.79
N GLU A 74 -10.67 -7.55 12.16
CA GLU A 74 -11.72 -8.44 11.69
C GLU A 74 -12.57 -9.07 12.82
N ARG A 75 -12.14 -8.95 14.09
CA ARG A 75 -12.91 -9.42 15.25
C ARG A 75 -14.02 -8.45 15.65
N PHE A 76 -13.93 -7.17 15.28
CA PHE A 76 -14.98 -6.19 15.58
C PHE A 76 -16.13 -6.36 14.59
N ASN A 77 -17.32 -6.67 15.10
CA ASN A 77 -18.53 -6.73 14.29
C ASN A 77 -19.00 -5.31 13.92
N LYS A 78 -20.06 -5.19 13.11
CA LYS A 78 -20.56 -3.89 12.63
C LYS A 78 -21.19 -3.03 13.72
N ASP A 79 -21.64 -3.64 14.80
CA ASP A 79 -22.30 -2.96 15.92
C ASP A 79 -21.29 -2.48 16.98
N ASP A 80 -20.03 -2.93 16.89
CA ASP A 80 -18.96 -2.47 17.77
C ASP A 80 -18.53 -1.05 17.39
N PRO A 81 -18.39 -0.12 18.36
CA PRO A 81 -17.93 1.25 18.09
C PRO A 81 -16.56 1.29 17.40
N ALA A 82 -15.72 0.27 17.57
CA ALA A 82 -14.45 0.13 16.85
C ALA A 82 -14.60 0.02 15.33
N HIS A 83 -15.74 -0.45 14.83
CA HIS A 83 -15.97 -0.58 13.39
C HIS A 83 -15.86 0.76 12.67
N ALA A 84 -16.29 1.85 13.30
CA ALA A 84 -16.18 3.20 12.73
C ALA A 84 -14.73 3.70 12.63
N VAL A 85 -13.86 3.23 13.52
CA VAL A 85 -12.44 3.62 13.59
C VAL A 85 -11.60 2.86 12.58
N PHE A 86 -11.77 1.54 12.54
CA PHE A 86 -10.96 0.66 11.69
C PHE A 86 -11.57 0.48 10.30
N GLY A 87 -12.86 0.72 10.15
CA GLY A 87 -13.58 0.90 8.89
C GLY A 87 -13.30 -0.17 7.85
N ASP A 88 -13.06 0.29 6.62
CA ASP A 88 -12.83 -0.54 5.44
C ASP A 88 -11.40 -1.12 5.34
N ALA A 89 -10.56 -1.01 6.37
CA ALA A 89 -9.19 -1.53 6.34
C ALA A 89 -9.10 -3.02 5.92
N PRO A 90 -9.96 -3.94 6.40
CA PRO A 90 -9.97 -5.32 5.91
C PRO A 90 -10.26 -5.42 4.40
N LYS A 91 -11.11 -4.54 3.85
CA LYS A 91 -11.39 -4.50 2.40
C LYS A 91 -10.21 -3.94 1.60
N VAL A 92 -9.41 -3.04 2.19
CA VAL A 92 -8.16 -2.55 1.61
C VAL A 92 -7.15 -3.70 1.54
N PHE A 93 -6.88 -4.40 2.65
CA PHE A 93 -5.94 -5.52 2.69
C PHE A 93 -6.32 -6.66 1.74
N ARG A 94 -7.59 -7.08 1.77
CA ARG A 94 -8.09 -8.11 0.84
C ARG A 94 -7.86 -7.72 -0.62
N SER A 95 -8.13 -6.46 -0.95
CA SER A 95 -7.90 -5.95 -2.30
C SER A 95 -6.43 -5.88 -2.67
N ILE A 96 -5.54 -5.52 -1.73
CA ILE A 96 -4.09 -5.51 -1.93
C ILE A 96 -3.60 -6.93 -2.22
N ASN A 97 -3.97 -7.91 -1.38
CA ASN A 97 -3.60 -9.32 -1.59
C ASN A 97 -4.09 -9.84 -2.95
N GLN A 98 -5.29 -9.45 -3.36
CA GLN A 98 -5.82 -9.84 -4.67
C GLN A 98 -4.97 -9.31 -5.83
N ILE A 99 -4.61 -8.02 -5.82
CA ILE A 99 -3.81 -7.42 -6.91
C ILE A 99 -2.31 -7.78 -6.83
N LEU A 100 -1.82 -8.18 -5.65
CA LEU A 100 -0.48 -8.75 -5.49
C LEU A 100 -0.37 -10.11 -6.20
N ASN A 101 -1.42 -10.93 -6.10
CA ASN A 101 -1.48 -12.25 -6.72
C ASN A 101 -1.81 -12.19 -8.22
N ASP A 102 -2.69 -11.27 -8.63
CA ASP A 102 -3.02 -11.03 -10.03
C ASP A 102 -3.03 -9.52 -10.32
N PRO A 103 -2.01 -8.98 -11.01
CA PRO A 103 -1.95 -7.58 -11.38
C PRO A 103 -3.15 -7.09 -12.19
N LYS A 104 -3.93 -7.97 -12.83
CA LYS A 104 -5.14 -7.63 -13.61
C LYS A 104 -6.43 -7.75 -12.80
N ALA A 105 -6.36 -8.16 -11.54
CA ALA A 105 -7.51 -8.25 -10.67
C ALA A 105 -8.13 -6.88 -10.39
N THR A 106 -9.42 -6.88 -10.06
CA THR A 106 -10.17 -5.67 -9.79
C THR A 106 -9.92 -5.18 -8.36
N ALA A 107 -9.34 -3.99 -8.19
CA ALA A 107 -9.27 -3.33 -6.89
C ALA A 107 -10.67 -3.00 -6.31
N SER A 108 -10.77 -3.06 -4.99
CA SER A 108 -11.97 -2.67 -4.24
C SER A 108 -12.12 -1.14 -4.24
N LYS A 109 -13.36 -0.66 -4.08
CA LYS A 109 -13.63 0.77 -3.94
C LYS A 109 -12.89 1.35 -2.73
N ALA A 110 -12.87 0.62 -1.61
CA ALA A 110 -12.12 0.99 -0.42
C ALA A 110 -10.63 1.23 -0.69
N LEU A 111 -9.98 0.36 -1.48
CA LEU A 111 -8.57 0.55 -1.85
C LEU A 111 -8.38 1.79 -2.75
N LEU A 112 -9.27 2.00 -3.73
CA LEU A 112 -9.19 3.17 -4.62
C LEU A 112 -9.42 4.49 -3.86
N ASP A 113 -10.40 4.53 -2.97
CA ASP A 113 -10.70 5.71 -2.14
C ASP A 113 -9.54 6.01 -1.19
N TYR A 114 -8.97 4.97 -0.56
CA TYR A 114 -7.79 5.11 0.29
C TYR A 114 -6.57 5.61 -0.50
N ALA A 115 -6.33 5.07 -1.70
CA ALA A 115 -5.25 5.51 -2.58
C ALA A 115 -5.39 6.96 -3.03
N SER A 116 -6.62 7.40 -3.32
CA SER A 116 -6.95 8.78 -3.65
C SER A 116 -6.66 9.72 -2.48
N LYS A 117 -7.08 9.34 -1.26
CA LYS A 117 -6.81 10.11 -0.03
C LYS A 117 -5.31 10.25 0.26
N LYS A 118 -4.52 9.23 -0.07
CA LYS A 118 -3.05 9.24 0.07
C LYS A 118 -2.32 9.81 -1.15
N GLU A 119 -3.04 10.37 -2.12
CA GLU A 119 -2.49 10.96 -3.35
C GLU A 119 -1.64 9.99 -4.19
N VAL A 120 -1.82 8.68 -3.99
CA VAL A 120 -1.19 7.61 -4.79
C VAL A 120 -1.82 7.58 -6.18
N LEU A 121 -3.13 7.83 -6.25
CA LEU A 121 -3.88 7.94 -7.49
C LEU A 121 -4.57 9.31 -7.58
N THR A 122 -4.63 9.84 -8.78
CA THR A 122 -5.44 11.02 -9.08
C THR A 122 -6.92 10.68 -9.18
N LYS A 123 -7.80 11.67 -8.95
CA LYS A 123 -9.26 11.52 -9.11
C LYS A 123 -9.66 10.98 -10.50
N ASN A 124 -8.94 11.39 -11.55
CA ASN A 124 -9.19 10.92 -12.91
C ASN A 124 -8.83 9.44 -13.08
N GLN A 125 -7.71 8.99 -12.50
CA GLN A 125 -7.33 7.57 -12.54
C GLN A 125 -8.35 6.70 -11.80
N VAL A 126 -8.84 7.15 -10.64
CA VAL A 126 -9.89 6.44 -9.90
C VAL A 126 -11.16 6.33 -10.75
N ARG A 127 -11.62 7.45 -11.33
CA ARG A 127 -12.82 7.46 -12.17
C ARG A 127 -12.70 6.51 -13.36
N SER A 128 -11.59 6.59 -14.11
CA SER A 128 -11.36 5.71 -15.27
C SER A 128 -11.29 4.23 -14.87
N TYR A 129 -10.70 3.92 -13.72
CA TYR A 129 -10.66 2.55 -13.19
C TYR A 129 -12.06 2.03 -12.82
N GLU A 130 -12.89 2.86 -12.17
CA GLU A 130 -14.26 2.52 -11.78
C GLU A 130 -15.18 2.33 -13.01
N GLU A 131 -15.02 3.14 -14.06
CA GLU A 131 -15.72 2.97 -15.34
C GLU A 131 -15.41 1.61 -15.99
N ASP A 132 -14.14 1.18 -15.98
CA ASP A 132 -13.74 -0.13 -16.49
C ASP A 132 -14.30 -1.27 -15.66
N LYS A 133 -14.41 -1.10 -14.34
CA LYS A 133 -14.98 -2.12 -13.44
C LYS A 133 -16.43 -2.47 -13.76
N GLY A 134 -17.20 -1.52 -14.31
CA GLY A 134 -18.59 -1.75 -14.72
C GLY A 134 -18.77 -2.55 -16.00
N LYS A 135 -17.69 -2.81 -16.77
CA LYS A 135 -17.76 -3.49 -18.07
C LYS A 135 -17.75 -5.00 -17.90
N ARG A 136 -18.62 -5.69 -18.65
CA ARG A 136 -18.68 -7.16 -18.68
C ARG A 136 -17.44 -7.79 -19.31
N ASN A 137 -16.87 -7.15 -20.34
CA ASN A 137 -15.66 -7.58 -21.04
C ASN A 137 -14.72 -6.39 -21.22
N LEU A 138 -13.44 -6.59 -20.94
CA LEU A 138 -12.41 -5.56 -21.08
C LEU A 138 -11.55 -5.80 -22.32
N ARG A 139 -11.18 -4.71 -22.98
CA ARG A 139 -10.19 -4.70 -24.05
C ARG A 139 -8.80 -4.98 -23.47
N VAL A 140 -7.91 -5.49 -24.30
CA VAL A 140 -6.50 -5.73 -23.93
C VAL A 140 -5.83 -4.45 -23.39
N SER A 141 -6.13 -3.30 -23.97
CA SER A 141 -5.64 -1.99 -23.52
C SER A 141 -6.14 -1.61 -22.12
N GLU A 142 -7.38 -1.95 -21.78
CA GLU A 142 -8.00 -1.65 -20.47
C GLU A 142 -7.43 -2.58 -19.40
N LEU A 143 -7.23 -3.87 -19.70
CA LEU A 143 -6.51 -4.80 -18.82
C LEU A 143 -5.07 -4.35 -18.55
N LYS A 144 -4.40 -3.79 -19.57
CA LYS A 144 -3.06 -3.24 -19.42
C LYS A 144 -3.07 -2.00 -18.53
N TYR A 145 -4.00 -1.06 -18.77
CA TYR A 145 -4.16 0.13 -17.93
C TYR A 145 -4.45 -0.25 -16.46
N ARG A 146 -5.33 -1.23 -16.24
CA ARG A 146 -5.60 -1.77 -14.91
C ARG A 146 -4.35 -2.28 -14.22
N ALA A 147 -3.54 -3.09 -14.91
CA ALA A 147 -2.29 -3.59 -14.36
C ALA A 147 -1.30 -2.45 -14.03
N GLU A 148 -1.26 -1.40 -14.85
CA GLU A 148 -0.46 -0.21 -14.58
C GLU A 148 -0.93 0.52 -13.32
N ILE A 149 -2.25 0.73 -13.14
CA ILE A 149 -2.81 1.34 -11.92
C ILE A 149 -2.60 0.46 -10.69
N ASN A 150 -2.80 -0.86 -10.80
CA ASN A 150 -2.58 -1.79 -9.70
C ASN A 150 -1.12 -1.80 -9.26
N ASN A 151 -0.16 -1.63 -10.18
CA ASN A 151 1.23 -1.45 -9.81
C ASN A 151 1.46 -0.15 -9.01
N LEU A 152 0.81 0.96 -9.37
CA LEU A 152 0.87 2.19 -8.57
C LEU A 152 0.31 1.97 -7.16
N LEU A 153 -0.83 1.30 -7.03
CA LEU A 153 -1.41 0.94 -5.73
C LEU A 153 -0.43 0.12 -4.89
N ILE A 154 0.17 -0.91 -5.49
CA ILE A 154 1.09 -1.80 -4.79
C ILE A 154 2.33 -1.04 -4.32
N PHE A 155 2.97 -0.25 -5.18
CA PHE A 155 4.17 0.49 -4.79
C PHE A 155 3.89 1.68 -3.87
N GLY A 156 2.73 2.33 -4.01
CA GLY A 156 2.36 3.46 -3.16
C GLY A 156 1.91 3.03 -1.76
N ILE A 157 1.26 1.85 -1.66
CA ILE A 157 0.57 1.42 -0.44
C ILE A 157 1.25 0.21 0.22
N ALA A 158 1.62 -0.81 -0.56
CA ALA A 158 2.00 -2.14 -0.06
C ALA A 158 3.50 -2.48 -0.15
N VAL A 159 4.34 -1.56 -0.64
CA VAL A 159 5.79 -1.76 -0.73
C VAL A 159 6.48 -0.60 -0.04
N LYS A 160 7.12 -0.87 1.10
CA LYS A 160 7.69 0.19 1.96
C LYS A 160 9.20 0.14 2.10
N THR A 161 9.85 -1.00 1.82
CA THR A 161 11.32 -1.08 1.76
C THR A 161 11.86 -1.03 0.34
N GLU A 162 13.10 -0.56 0.20
CA GLU A 162 13.90 -0.67 -1.01
C GLU A 162 14.09 -2.13 -1.44
N LYS A 163 14.20 -3.06 -0.49
CA LYS A 163 14.37 -4.50 -0.75
C LYS A 163 13.13 -5.11 -1.41
N ALA A 164 11.93 -4.81 -0.90
CA ALA A 164 10.69 -5.26 -1.51
C ALA A 164 10.47 -4.65 -2.90
N ALA A 165 10.78 -3.35 -3.05
CA ALA A 165 10.70 -2.67 -4.34
C ALA A 165 11.71 -3.23 -5.35
N TYR A 166 12.93 -3.55 -4.92
CA TYR A 166 13.98 -4.19 -5.72
C TYR A 166 13.53 -5.56 -6.20
N LYS A 167 13.10 -6.44 -5.29
CA LYS A 167 12.66 -7.80 -5.62
C LYS A 167 11.55 -7.79 -6.68
N ARG A 168 10.60 -6.87 -6.58
CA ARG A 168 9.50 -6.73 -7.54
C ARG A 168 9.99 -6.30 -8.92
N LEU A 169 10.92 -5.33 -8.98
CA LEU A 169 11.52 -4.91 -10.25
C LEU A 169 12.41 -6.01 -10.85
N PHE A 170 13.13 -6.75 -10.02
CA PHE A 170 14.00 -7.87 -10.43
C PHE A 170 13.20 -9.03 -11.05
N GLN A 171 11.98 -9.26 -10.56
CA GLN A 171 11.08 -10.31 -11.06
C GLN A 171 10.34 -9.91 -12.35
N ASP A 172 10.41 -8.65 -12.78
CA ASP A 172 9.85 -8.21 -14.05
C ASP A 172 10.80 -8.58 -15.21
N PRO A 173 10.42 -9.56 -16.06
CA PRO A 173 11.31 -10.02 -17.13
C PRO A 173 11.62 -8.95 -18.17
N ASN A 174 10.76 -7.93 -18.31
CA ASN A 174 10.88 -6.88 -19.30
C ASN A 174 11.45 -5.57 -18.73
N TYR A 175 11.55 -5.45 -17.41
CA TYR A 175 11.88 -4.21 -16.71
C TYR A 175 10.99 -3.03 -17.14
N ASP A 176 9.74 -3.30 -17.53
CA ASP A 176 8.80 -2.30 -18.04
C ASP A 176 7.96 -1.66 -16.93
N THR A 177 7.93 -2.30 -15.76
CA THR A 177 7.32 -1.82 -14.52
C THR A 177 8.14 -0.64 -14.02
N THR A 178 7.47 0.44 -13.64
CA THR A 178 8.19 1.58 -13.06
C THR A 178 8.76 1.18 -11.69
N ALA A 179 10.06 1.40 -11.46
CA ALA A 179 10.70 1.15 -10.18
C ALA A 179 9.97 1.88 -9.05
N GLY A 180 9.71 1.20 -7.92
CA GLY A 180 9.01 1.82 -6.79
C GLY A 180 9.73 3.05 -6.21
N PRO A 181 9.02 4.00 -5.55
CA PRO A 181 9.61 5.26 -5.08
C PRO A 181 10.76 5.04 -4.10
N LYS A 182 10.63 4.06 -3.22
CA LYS A 182 11.66 3.67 -2.25
C LYS A 182 12.94 3.17 -2.93
N LEU A 183 12.80 2.36 -3.98
CA LEU A 183 13.95 1.91 -4.78
C LEU A 183 14.58 3.06 -5.57
N ILE A 184 13.77 3.95 -6.16
CA ILE A 184 14.27 5.14 -6.86
C ILE A 184 15.08 6.03 -5.91
N GLU A 185 14.53 6.31 -4.74
CA GLU A 185 15.19 7.12 -3.70
C GLU A 185 16.49 6.47 -3.23
N TYR A 186 16.46 5.16 -2.96
CA TYR A 186 17.64 4.41 -2.58
C TYR A 186 18.71 4.40 -3.68
N ALA A 187 18.33 4.14 -4.93
CA ALA A 187 19.25 4.16 -6.07
C ALA A 187 19.91 5.55 -6.28
N PHE A 188 19.18 6.63 -6.00
CA PHE A 188 19.73 7.98 -6.03
C PHE A 188 20.72 8.22 -4.89
N LYS A 189 20.38 7.82 -3.65
CA LYS A 189 21.28 7.91 -2.49
C LYS A 189 22.58 7.13 -2.69
N GLN A 190 22.50 5.95 -3.31
CA GLN A 190 23.65 5.11 -3.67
C GLN A 190 24.40 5.60 -4.92
N ARG A 191 24.03 6.76 -5.48
CA ARG A 191 24.64 7.36 -6.69
C ARG A 191 24.56 6.49 -7.95
N VAL A 192 23.68 5.48 -7.97
CA VAL A 192 23.34 4.71 -9.18
C VAL A 192 22.52 5.56 -10.14
N LEU A 193 21.60 6.38 -9.61
CA LEU A 193 20.87 7.37 -10.37
C LEU A 193 21.52 8.76 -10.22
N THR A 194 21.60 9.49 -11.33
CA THR A 194 21.91 10.93 -11.32
C THR A 194 20.66 11.74 -10.96
N LYS A 195 20.82 13.03 -10.64
CA LYS A 195 19.69 13.94 -10.40
C LYS A 195 18.70 13.96 -11.57
N ASN A 196 19.21 14.00 -12.80
CA ASN A 196 18.37 13.95 -14.00
C ASN A 196 17.58 12.64 -14.12
N ASN A 197 18.17 11.50 -13.72
CA ASN A 197 17.45 10.22 -13.71
C ASN A 197 16.36 10.21 -12.63
N TYR A 198 16.66 10.72 -11.44
CA TYR A 198 15.71 10.83 -10.35
C TYR A 198 14.52 11.73 -10.73
N ASP A 199 14.80 12.94 -11.22
CA ASP A 199 13.77 13.90 -11.66
C ASP A 199 12.89 13.32 -12.78
N PHE A 200 13.49 12.53 -13.69
CA PHE A 200 12.75 11.79 -14.70
C PHE A 200 11.76 10.81 -14.05
N TYR A 201 12.19 9.99 -13.10
CA TYR A 201 11.31 9.05 -12.40
C TYR A 201 10.19 9.75 -11.65
N ILE A 202 10.48 10.83 -10.90
CA ILE A 202 9.45 11.61 -10.20
C ILE A 202 8.38 12.11 -11.17
N LYS A 203 8.79 12.59 -12.35
CA LYS A 203 7.87 13.09 -13.38
C LYS A 203 7.01 11.99 -14.01
N ILE A 204 7.49 10.76 -14.09
CA ILE A 204 6.76 9.64 -14.72
C ILE A 204 6.09 8.70 -13.72
N TRP A 205 6.36 8.84 -12.42
CA TRP A 205 5.89 7.89 -11.41
C TRP A 205 4.37 7.79 -11.38
N VAL A 206 3.68 8.93 -11.34
CA VAL A 206 2.21 9.00 -11.37
C VAL A 206 1.61 8.78 -12.76
N LYS A 207 2.45 8.65 -13.79
CA LYS A 207 2.03 8.46 -15.19
C LYS A 207 1.90 6.99 -15.51
N THR A 208 0.82 6.63 -16.19
CA THR A 208 0.66 5.27 -16.72
C THR A 208 1.66 5.03 -17.85
N HIS A 209 2.14 3.80 -18.01
CA HIS A 209 3.12 3.44 -19.05
C HIS A 209 2.54 3.76 -20.44
N SER A 210 1.23 3.64 -20.63
CA SER A 210 0.54 4.06 -21.85
C SER A 210 0.72 5.54 -22.22
N SER A 211 0.90 6.43 -21.23
CA SER A 211 1.06 7.88 -21.44
C SER A 211 2.50 8.32 -21.77
N LEU A 212 3.45 7.38 -21.75
CA LEU A 212 4.87 7.64 -22.04
C LEU A 212 5.17 7.50 -23.53
N THR A 213 6.05 8.36 -24.05
CA THR A 213 6.58 8.24 -25.41
C THR A 213 7.47 7.01 -25.55
N ALA A 214 7.68 6.51 -26.77
CA ALA A 214 8.59 5.39 -27.02
C ALA A 214 10.01 5.63 -26.47
N LYS A 215 10.50 6.87 -26.60
CA LYS A 215 11.80 7.30 -26.03
C LYS A 215 11.81 7.22 -24.50
N GLN A 216 10.75 7.69 -23.85
CA GLN A 216 10.63 7.62 -22.39
C GLN A 216 10.52 6.18 -21.88
N LYS A 217 9.78 5.31 -22.58
CA LYS A 217 9.67 3.89 -22.25
C LYS A 217 11.02 3.20 -22.30
N LYS A 218 11.75 3.37 -23.41
CA LYS A 218 13.10 2.82 -23.58
C LYS A 218 14.04 3.32 -22.48
N TYR A 219 14.06 4.63 -22.25
CA TYR A 219 14.90 5.24 -21.23
C TYR A 219 14.61 4.70 -19.83
N LYS A 220 13.33 4.51 -19.47
CA LYS A 220 12.92 3.91 -18.21
C LYS A 220 13.43 2.46 -18.06
N VAL A 221 13.29 1.65 -19.11
CA VAL A 221 13.78 0.25 -19.12
C VAL A 221 15.30 0.24 -18.92
N ASP A 222 16.03 1.12 -19.60
CA ASP A 222 17.49 1.22 -19.46
C ASP A 222 17.90 1.63 -18.03
N LEU A 223 17.17 2.56 -17.41
CA LEU A 223 17.39 2.94 -16.01
C LEU A 223 17.04 1.81 -15.03
N ASN A 224 15.93 1.10 -15.25
CA ASN A 224 15.54 -0.04 -14.42
C ASN A 224 16.63 -1.13 -14.46
N LYS A 225 17.14 -1.46 -15.64
CA LYS A 225 18.27 -2.39 -15.79
C LYS A 225 19.51 -1.88 -15.07
N LYS A 226 19.83 -0.59 -15.18
CA LYS A 226 20.97 0.02 -14.45
C LYS A 226 20.82 -0.13 -12.94
N ILE A 227 19.63 0.16 -12.40
CA ILE A 227 19.31 0.00 -10.97
C ILE A 227 19.59 -1.44 -10.54
N ILE A 228 19.03 -2.42 -11.25
CA ILE A 228 19.17 -3.84 -10.91
C ILE A 228 20.63 -4.32 -11.01
N THR A 229 21.36 -3.93 -12.05
CA THR A 229 22.75 -4.38 -12.24
C THR A 229 23.72 -3.77 -11.22
N GLN A 230 23.47 -2.53 -10.78
CA GLN A 230 24.41 -1.79 -9.92
C GLN A 230 24.05 -1.81 -8.44
N LEU A 231 22.78 -1.99 -8.08
CA LEU A 231 22.38 -2.21 -6.70
C LEU A 231 22.46 -3.69 -6.38
N LYS A 232 23.43 -4.09 -5.55
CA LYS A 232 23.38 -5.36 -4.83
C LYS A 232 22.50 -5.15 -3.59
N ALA A 233 21.19 -5.27 -3.74
CA ALA A 233 20.20 -5.13 -2.66
C ALA A 233 19.68 -6.48 -2.17
#